data_AF-A0A7C5S1A9-F1
#
_entry.id   AF-A0A7C5S1A9-F1
#
_cell.length_a   1.000
_cell.length_b   1.000
_cell.length_c   1.000
_cell.angle_alpha   90.00
_cell.angle_beta   90.00
_cell.angle_gamma   90.00
#
_symmetry.space_group_name_H-M   'P 1'
#
loop_
_entity.id
_entity.type
_entity.pdbx_description
1 polymer ?
#
loop_
_entity_poly.entity_id
_entity_poly.type
_entity_poly.pdbx_seq_one_letter_code
_entity_poly.pdbx_strand_id
1 'polypeptide(L)'
;MVEALRLYEGKIFGIYAIKKNGRCYIKDFIDSLNEEQQKKVLALLHSSADNRLPRNIEKFRKVSDNIWEFKSYQVRILCTFNKDKMI
;
A
#
# COMPACT_ATOMS: atom_id res chain seq x y z
N MET A 1 9.81 16.99 9.14
CA MET A 1 10.45 15.67 9.37
C MET A 1 9.70 14.62 8.57
N VAL A 2 10.42 13.76 7.84
CA VAL A 2 9.84 12.66 7.04
C VAL A 2 10.38 11.35 7.61
N GLU A 3 9.47 10.42 7.89
CA GLU A 3 9.75 9.13 8.54
C GLU A 3 9.01 8.03 7.77
N ALA A 4 9.57 6.82 7.73
CA ALA A 4 8.84 5.64 7.27
C ALA A 4 8.21 4.95 8.49
N LEU A 5 6.88 4.88 8.54
CA LEU A 5 6.13 4.17 9.57
C LEU A 5 5.77 2.78 9.04
N ARG A 6 6.21 1.72 9.72
CA ARG A 6 5.78 0.35 9.36
C ARG A 6 4.31 0.16 9.72
N LEU A 7 3.50 -0.21 8.73
CA LEU A 7 2.08 -0.52 8.91
C LEU A 7 1.84 -2.02 9.09
N TYR A 8 2.60 -2.84 8.36
CA TYR A 8 2.43 -4.29 8.35
C TYR A 8 3.76 -4.98 8.00
N GLU A 9 4.03 -6.14 8.60
CA GLU A 9 5.17 -6.99 8.25
C GLU A 9 4.63 -8.29 7.68
N GLY A 10 4.82 -8.48 6.37
CA GLY A 10 4.41 -9.71 5.69
C GLY A 10 5.55 -10.69 5.54
N LYS A 11 5.24 -11.90 5.09
CA LYS A 11 6.23 -12.97 4.90
C LYS A 11 7.27 -12.68 3.81
N ILE A 12 6.94 -11.85 2.81
CA ILE A 12 7.82 -11.55 1.66
C ILE A 12 8.42 -10.14 1.75
N PHE A 13 7.62 -9.16 2.16
CA PHE A 13 8.07 -7.77 2.33
C PHE A 13 7.23 -7.03 3.38
N GLY A 14 7.81 -5.98 3.95
CA GLY A 14 7.11 -5.08 4.86
C GLY A 14 6.39 -3.95 4.12
N ILE A 15 5.25 -3.50 4.66
CA ILE A 15 4.50 -2.34 4.19
C ILE A 15 4.77 -1.15 5.10
N TYR A 16 5.19 -0.06 4.50
CA TYR A 16 5.53 1.18 5.18
C TYR A 16 4.69 2.32 4.61
N ALA A 17 4.50 3.33 5.43
CA ALA A 17 3.85 4.57 5.06
C ALA A 17 4.80 5.75 5.25
N ILE A 18 4.69 6.74 4.38
CA ILE A 18 5.37 8.01 4.58
C ILE A 18 4.61 8.81 5.63
N LYS A 19 5.26 9.03 6.77
CA LYS A 19 4.81 9.95 7.82
C LYS A 19 5.54 11.28 7.64
N LYS A 20 4.80 12.36 7.47
CA LYS A 20 5.36 13.71 7.30
C LYS A 20 4.79 14.61 8.39
N ASN A 21 5.69 15.23 9.16
CA ASN A 21 5.33 16.15 10.25
C ASN A 21 4.29 15.53 11.22
N GLY A 22 4.51 14.29 11.65
CA GLY A 22 3.59 13.59 12.56
C GLY A 22 2.40 12.90 11.88
N ARG A 23 2.06 13.27 10.64
CA ARG A 23 0.86 12.80 9.94
C ARG A 23 1.15 11.66 8.96
N CYS A 24 0.31 10.63 8.97
CA CYS A 24 0.40 9.47 8.09
C CYS A 24 -0.72 9.49 7.05
N TYR A 25 -0.45 10.04 5.86
CA TYR A 25 -1.50 10.33 4.87
C TYR A 25 -2.22 9.08 4.37
N ILE A 26 -1.52 7.96 4.19
CA ILE A 26 -2.16 6.73 3.73
C ILE A 26 -3.09 6.14 4.79
N LYS A 27 -2.73 6.27 6.08
CA LYS A 27 -3.60 5.85 7.18
C LYS A 27 -4.84 6.71 7.23
N ASP A 28 -4.68 8.04 7.19
CA ASP A 28 -5.82 8.97 7.16
C ASP A 28 -6.73 8.71 5.96
N PHE A 29 -6.15 8.39 4.80
CA PHE A 29 -6.91 8.04 3.60
C PHE A 29 -7.69 6.74 3.79
N ILE A 30 -7.06 5.67 4.26
CA ILE A 30 -7.75 4.40 4.52
C ILE A 30 -8.86 4.59 5.55
N ASP A 31 -8.59 5.30 6.65
CA ASP A 31 -9.56 5.57 7.71
C ASP A 31 -10.77 6.38 7.21
N SER A 32 -10.60 7.17 6.13
CA SER A 32 -11.70 7.91 5.50
C SER A 32 -12.61 7.07 4.58
N LEU A 33 -12.18 5.87 4.20
CA LEU A 33 -12.96 4.95 3.38
C LEU A 33 -14.09 4.32 4.20
N ASN A 34 -15.13 3.82 3.54
CA ASN A 34 -16.14 3.02 4.24
C ASN A 34 -15.56 1.66 4.69
N GLU A 35 -16.21 1.02 5.65
CA GLU A 35 -15.72 -0.21 6.28
C GLU A 35 -15.43 -1.35 5.27
N GLU A 36 -16.29 -1.49 4.25
CA GLU A 36 -16.12 -2.49 3.20
C GLU A 36 -14.86 -2.23 2.36
N GLN A 37 -14.64 -0.98 1.96
CA GLN A 37 -13.47 -0.54 1.21
C GLN A 37 -12.19 -0.71 2.03
N GLN A 38 -12.22 -0.32 3.31
CA GLN A 38 -11.10 -0.52 4.23
C GLN A 38 -10.68 -1.99 4.28
N LYS A 39 -11.64 -2.89 4.52
CA LYS A 39 -11.40 -4.34 4.57
C LYS A 39 -10.78 -4.85 3.27
N LYS A 40 -11.31 -4.47 2.11
CA LYS A 40 -10.80 -4.89 0.79
C LYS A 40 -9.38 -4.38 0.52
N VAL A 41 -9.11 -3.12 0.87
CA VAL A 41 -7.79 -2.51 0.68
C VAL A 41 -6.75 -3.16 1.57
N LEU A 42 -7.04 -3.29 2.88
CA LEU A 42 -6.13 -3.91 3.84
C LEU A 42 -5.87 -5.38 3.49
N ALA A 43 -6.91 -6.13 3.11
CA ALA A 43 -6.76 -7.52 2.67
C ALA A 43 -5.85 -7.64 1.44
N LEU A 44 -6.00 -6.74 0.44
CA LEU A 44 -5.15 -6.74 -0.75
C LEU A 44 -3.69 -6.41 -0.39
N LEU A 45 -3.47 -5.41 0.46
CA LEU A 45 -2.14 -5.00 0.91
C LEU A 45 -1.45 -6.14 1.69
N HIS A 46 -2.10 -6.67 2.73
CA HIS A 46 -1.53 -7.74 3.56
C HIS A 46 -1.30 -9.01 2.74
N SER A 47 -2.27 -9.43 1.92
CA SER A 47 -2.13 -10.60 1.06
C SER A 47 -0.95 -10.44 0.09
N SER A 48 -0.71 -9.24 -0.43
CA SER A 48 0.43 -8.96 -1.32
C SER A 48 1.77 -9.08 -0.59
N ALA A 49 1.85 -8.55 0.64
CA ALA A 49 3.04 -8.64 1.49
C ALA A 49 3.35 -10.09 1.92
N ASP A 50 2.33 -10.92 2.08
CA ASP A 50 2.48 -12.34 2.46
C ASP A 50 2.71 -13.29 1.29
N ASN A 51 2.10 -13.03 0.13
CA ASN A 51 2.00 -14.01 -0.96
C ASN A 51 2.59 -13.52 -2.30
N ARG A 52 3.22 -12.34 -2.31
CA ARG A 52 3.71 -11.58 -3.49
C ARG A 52 2.62 -10.73 -4.16
N LEU A 53 3.09 -9.80 -4.99
CA LEU A 53 2.27 -8.82 -5.71
C LEU A 53 1.28 -9.48 -6.68
N PRO A 54 0.09 -8.89 -6.88
CA PRO A 54 -0.86 -9.38 -7.88
C PRO A 54 -0.24 -9.37 -9.28
N ARG A 55 -0.36 -10.47 -10.01
CA ARG A 55 0.04 -10.55 -11.44
C ARG A 55 -0.96 -9.89 -12.39
N ASN A 56 -2.17 -9.61 -11.91
CA ASN A 56 -3.22 -8.99 -12.73
C ASN A 56 -2.94 -7.49 -12.88
N ILE A 57 -2.67 -7.06 -14.12
CA ILE A 57 -2.36 -5.67 -14.46
C ILE A 57 -3.50 -4.68 -14.17
N GLU A 58 -4.76 -5.15 -14.14
CA GLU A 58 -5.90 -4.32 -13.74
C GLU A 58 -5.88 -3.98 -12.26
N LYS A 59 -5.26 -4.83 -11.43
CA LYS A 59 -5.16 -4.66 -9.98
C LYS A 59 -3.82 -4.07 -9.54
N PHE A 60 -2.77 -4.27 -10.33
CA PHE A 60 -1.44 -3.79 -10.02
C PHE A 60 -0.65 -3.46 -11.30
N ARG A 61 -0.29 -2.19 -11.47
CA ARG A 61 0.46 -1.75 -12.67
C ARG A 61 1.48 -0.67 -12.36
N LYS A 62 2.54 -0.62 -13.16
CA LYS A 62 3.51 0.49 -13.15
C LYS A 62 2.83 1.71 -13.79
N VAL A 63 2.90 2.86 -13.13
CA VAL A 63 2.32 4.13 -13.63
C VAL A 63 3.38 5.17 -13.96
N SER A 64 4.56 5.07 -13.33
CA SER A 64 5.73 5.89 -13.63
C SER A 64 6.99 5.14 -13.15
N ASP A 65 8.17 5.72 -13.33
CA ASP A 65 9.41 5.13 -12.85
C ASP A 65 9.40 4.94 -11.34
N ASN A 66 9.55 3.68 -10.93
CA ASN A 66 9.46 3.20 -9.55
C ASN A 66 8.13 3.47 -8.83
N ILE A 67 7.09 3.92 -9.53
CA ILE A 67 5.75 4.14 -8.97
C ILE A 67 4.79 3.13 -9.54
N TRP A 68 4.11 2.43 -8.65
CA TRP A 68 3.11 1.41 -8.95
C TRP A 68 1.76 1.82 -8.35
N GLU A 69 0.68 1.34 -8.95
CA GLU A 69 -0.69 1.57 -8.52
C GLU A 69 -1.33 0.25 -8.11
N PHE A 70 -1.80 0.15 -6.86
CA PHE A 70 -2.77 -0.84 -6.42
C PHE A 70 -4.18 -0.33 -6.66
N LYS A 71 -4.97 -1.10 -7.41
CA LYS A 71 -6.39 -0.83 -7.63
C LYS A 71 -7.24 -1.86 -6.91
N SER A 72 -8.05 -1.39 -5.97
CA SER A 72 -9.09 -2.18 -5.29
C SER A 72 -10.44 -1.50 -5.52
N TYR A 73 -11.20 -2.01 -6.50
CA TYR A 73 -12.45 -1.39 -6.96
C TYR A 73 -12.24 0.06 -7.43
N GLN A 74 -12.79 1.05 -6.71
CA GLN A 74 -12.63 2.49 -6.98
C GLN A 74 -11.42 3.10 -6.26
N VAL A 75 -10.81 2.38 -5.32
CA VAL A 75 -9.68 2.87 -4.52
C VAL A 75 -8.37 2.62 -5.26
N ARG A 76 -7.51 3.65 -5.30
CA ARG A 76 -6.17 3.62 -5.89
C ARG A 76 -5.15 4.00 -4.82
N ILE A 77 -4.14 3.17 -4.64
CA ILE A 77 -3.01 3.43 -3.73
C ILE A 77 -1.74 3.41 -4.56
N LEU A 78 -0.96 4.48 -4.50
CA LEU A 78 0.35 4.53 -5.10
C LEU A 78 1.39 4.02 -4.12
N CYS A 79 2.34 3.23 -4.63
CA CYS A 79 3.46 2.73 -3.85
C CYS A 79 4.75 2.65 -4.67
N THR A 80 5.87 2.57 -3.97
CA THR A 80 7.17 2.22 -4.50
C THR A 80 7.73 1.00 -3.80
N PHE A 81 8.75 0.38 -4.40
CA PHE A 81 9.42 -0.79 -3.84
C PHE A 81 10.91 -0.51 -3.68
N ASN A 82 11.43 -0.83 -2.52
CA ASN A 82 12.85 -0.78 -2.22
C ASN A 82 13.24 -2.06 -1.47
N LYS A 83 13.95 -2.96 -2.14
CA LYS A 83 14.32 -4.30 -1.64
C LYS A 83 13.09 -5.07 -1.12
N ASP A 84 13.03 -5.29 0.18
CA ASP A 84 12.01 -6.00 0.96
C ASP A 84 10.96 -5.05 1.55
N LYS A 85 10.83 -3.83 1.01
CA LYS A 85 9.89 -2.81 1.50
C LYS A 85 9.02 -2.27 0.39
N MET A 86 7.72 -2.23 0.65
CA MET A 86 6.77 -1.40 -0.07
C MET A 86 6.52 -0.13 0.74
N ILE A 87 6.60 1.03 0.08
CA ILE A 87 6.43 2.36 0.69
C ILE A 87 5.34 3.13 -0.04
#